data_AF-A0A5C6U3J5-F1
#
_entry.id   AF-A0A5C6U3J5-F1
#
_cell.length_a   1.000
_cell.length_b   1.000
_cell.length_c   1.000
_cell.angle_alpha   90.00
_cell.angle_beta   90.00
_cell.angle_gamma   90.00
#
_symmetry.space_group_name_H-M   'P 1'
#
loop_
_entity.id
_entity.type
_entity.pdbx_description
1 polymer ?
#
loop_
_entity_poly.entity_id
_entity_poly.type
_entity_poly.pdbx_seq_one_letter_code
_entity_poly.pdbx_strand_id
1 'polypeptide(L)'
;MPLALKLALAPLLVAQAVATRRGAPRLPEAEGPREGRVGEGDRLSLLIVGDSSAAGVGVATQDEALAGHLTRTLAREAQRRVQWQLIAKSGITTAQALALARELRPMPAEIAVAVLGVNDVIDQVRPSRAVQQRAALADWLRHAAGVRHVVFAPLPPVHRFPRLPQPLRHVMGAEARAHDEAMARWAATRDDVSHVPIALDLGVEHMASDGFHPGEPVYRATGEALARYIATRLTPPA
;
A
#
# COMPACT_ATOMS: atom_id res chain seq x y z
N MET A 1 -16.42 17.66 2.20
CA MET A 1 -16.96 18.41 3.36
C MET A 1 -16.29 19.77 3.40
N PRO A 2 -17.02 20.89 3.53
CA PRO A 2 -16.42 22.22 3.64
C PRO A 2 -15.44 22.29 4.82
N LEU A 3 -14.32 23.01 4.66
CA LEU A 3 -13.31 23.16 5.71
C LEU A 3 -13.91 23.68 7.02
N ALA A 4 -14.85 24.63 6.93
CA ALA A 4 -15.56 25.18 8.08
C ALA A 4 -16.31 24.09 8.89
N LEU A 5 -16.96 23.14 8.21
CA LEU A 5 -17.64 22.03 8.87
C LEU A 5 -16.65 21.03 9.48
N LYS A 6 -15.49 20.80 8.83
CA LYS A 6 -14.40 19.98 9.39
C LYS A 6 -13.88 20.58 10.70
N LEU A 7 -13.68 21.90 10.72
CA LEU A 7 -13.21 22.64 11.90
C LEU A 7 -14.25 22.66 13.01
N ALA A 8 -15.53 22.87 12.69
CA ALA A 8 -16.61 22.81 13.66
C ALA A 8 -16.74 21.41 14.32
N LEU A 9 -16.52 20.34 13.53
CA LEU A 9 -16.55 18.97 14.02
C LEU A 9 -15.21 18.48 14.61
N ALA A 10 -14.15 19.29 14.59
CA ALA A 10 -12.81 18.83 14.95
C ALA A 10 -12.72 18.20 16.36
N PRO A 11 -13.35 18.75 17.42
CA PRO A 11 -13.31 18.11 18.74
C PRO A 11 -13.91 16.71 18.74
N LEU A 12 -15.04 16.52 18.05
CA LEU A 12 -15.71 15.22 17.90
C LEU A 12 -14.85 14.25 17.09
N LEU A 13 -14.29 14.70 15.95
CA LEU A 13 -13.45 13.87 15.09
C LEU A 13 -12.19 13.39 15.82
N VAL A 14 -11.55 14.28 16.59
CA VAL A 14 -10.39 13.93 17.43
C VAL A 14 -10.79 12.93 18.52
N ALA A 15 -11.89 13.17 19.23
CA ALA A 15 -12.39 12.24 20.24
C ALA A 15 -12.67 10.85 19.65
N GLN A 16 -13.31 10.79 18.48
CA GLN A 16 -13.56 9.53 17.75
C GLN A 16 -12.26 8.84 17.34
N ALA A 17 -11.30 9.57 16.79
CA ALA A 17 -10.02 8.99 16.38
C ALA A 17 -9.25 8.40 17.58
N VAL A 18 -9.22 9.12 18.70
CA VAL A 18 -8.60 8.65 19.94
C VAL A 18 -9.32 7.42 20.50
N ALA A 19 -10.65 7.43 20.57
CA ALA A 19 -11.43 6.31 21.06
C ALA A 19 -11.25 5.06 20.17
N THR A 20 -11.34 5.22 18.85
CA THR A 20 -11.11 4.14 17.89
C THR A 20 -9.71 3.54 18.03
N ARG A 21 -8.67 4.36 18.20
CA ARG A 21 -7.29 3.89 18.38
C ARG A 21 -7.09 3.18 19.73
N ARG A 22 -7.66 3.71 20.82
CA ARG A 22 -7.51 3.13 22.16
C ARG A 22 -8.19 1.77 22.30
N GLY A 23 -9.35 1.58 21.68
CA GLY A 23 -10.05 0.30 21.72
C GLY A 23 -9.51 -0.76 20.75
N ALA A 24 -8.42 -0.50 20.03
CA ALA A 24 -7.97 -1.37 18.93
C ALA A 24 -7.03 -2.45 19.44
N PRO A 25 -7.27 -3.74 19.11
CA PRO A 25 -6.25 -4.74 19.34
C PRO A 25 -5.04 -4.36 18.49
N ARG A 26 -3.84 -4.43 19.10
CA ARG A 26 -2.60 -4.25 18.36
C ARG A 26 -2.28 -5.57 17.68
N LEU A 27 -2.39 -5.58 16.37
CA LEU A 27 -2.02 -6.73 15.56
C LEU A 27 -0.53 -6.63 15.19
N PRO A 28 0.24 -7.72 15.30
CA PRO A 28 1.63 -7.75 14.85
C PRO A 28 1.72 -7.71 13.32
N GLU A 29 2.92 -7.43 12.82
CA GLU A 29 3.25 -7.69 11.41
C GLU A 29 3.27 -9.19 11.14
N ALA A 30 2.98 -9.58 9.90
CA ALA A 30 2.95 -11.00 9.55
C ALA A 30 4.35 -11.61 9.65
N GLU A 31 4.43 -12.81 10.24
CA GLU A 31 5.68 -13.55 10.41
C GLU A 31 6.21 -14.11 9.09
N GLY A 32 7.49 -14.48 9.06
CA GLY A 32 8.12 -15.13 7.92
C GLY A 32 9.11 -14.25 7.15
N PRO A 33 9.63 -14.76 6.02
CA PRO A 33 10.69 -14.10 5.27
C PRO A 33 10.25 -12.74 4.73
N ARG A 34 11.14 -11.75 4.75
CA ARG A 34 10.96 -10.45 4.08
C ARG A 34 11.75 -10.34 2.79
N GLU A 35 12.36 -11.43 2.36
CA GLU A 35 13.03 -11.55 1.07
C GLU A 35 13.01 -13.01 0.66
N GLY A 36 13.10 -13.26 -0.65
CA GLY A 36 13.03 -14.62 -1.14
C GLY A 36 13.08 -14.73 -2.66
N ARG A 37 12.85 -15.95 -3.13
CA ARG A 37 12.79 -16.30 -4.55
C ARG A 37 11.62 -17.25 -4.77
N VAL A 38 10.88 -17.06 -5.85
CA VAL A 38 9.77 -17.94 -6.24
C VAL A 38 9.68 -18.06 -7.75
N GLY A 39 9.30 -19.25 -8.23
CA GLY A 39 9.20 -19.57 -9.65
C GLY A 39 10.53 -19.92 -10.32
N GLU A 40 10.47 -20.08 -11.63
CA GLU A 40 11.56 -20.56 -12.49
C GLU A 40 11.71 -19.67 -13.73
N GLY A 41 12.79 -19.87 -14.50
CA GLY A 41 13.11 -19.07 -15.68
C GLY A 41 13.93 -17.82 -15.36
N ASP A 42 13.81 -16.81 -16.24
CA ASP A 42 14.61 -15.59 -16.14
C ASP A 42 14.30 -14.79 -14.88
N ARG A 43 15.33 -14.15 -14.33
CA ARG A 43 15.23 -13.43 -13.05
C ARG A 43 14.49 -12.11 -13.21
N LEU A 44 13.40 -11.92 -12.46
CA LEU A 44 12.73 -10.64 -12.26
C LEU A 44 12.99 -10.16 -10.82
N SER A 45 13.70 -9.04 -10.61
CA SER A 45 13.83 -8.46 -9.27
C SER A 45 12.71 -7.48 -8.91
N LEU A 46 12.05 -7.73 -7.78
CA LEU A 46 10.92 -6.98 -7.26
C LEU A 46 11.22 -6.40 -5.87
N LEU A 47 10.95 -5.12 -5.68
CA LEU A 47 10.98 -4.47 -4.37
C LEU A 47 9.55 -4.14 -3.93
N ILE A 48 9.18 -4.46 -2.70
CA ILE A 48 7.88 -4.11 -2.13
C ILE A 48 8.14 -3.10 -1.01
N VAL A 49 7.58 -1.90 -1.11
CA VAL A 49 7.73 -0.84 -0.11
C VAL A 49 6.35 -0.51 0.46
N GLY A 50 6.21 -0.40 1.79
CA GLY A 50 4.91 -0.03 2.32
C GLY A 50 4.80 0.18 3.83
N ASP A 51 3.55 0.35 4.26
CA ASP A 51 3.19 0.51 5.66
C ASP A 51 2.73 -0.82 6.29
N SER A 52 1.78 -0.78 7.23
CA SER A 52 1.22 -1.98 7.86
C SER A 52 0.56 -2.92 6.87
N SER A 53 -0.03 -2.41 5.78
CA SER A 53 -0.70 -3.24 4.79
C SER A 53 0.32 -4.07 3.99
N ALA A 54 1.47 -3.49 3.62
CA ALA A 54 2.55 -4.25 3.00
C ALA A 54 3.22 -5.21 3.98
N ALA A 55 3.33 -4.83 5.26
CA ALA A 55 3.90 -5.68 6.30
C ALA A 55 2.98 -6.86 6.68
N GLY A 56 1.76 -6.92 6.15
CA GLY A 56 0.82 -8.02 6.37
C GLY A 56 0.09 -7.97 7.71
N VAL A 57 -0.04 -6.79 8.34
CA VAL A 57 -0.84 -6.69 9.57
C VAL A 57 -2.26 -7.17 9.30
N GLY A 58 -2.74 -8.12 10.12
CA GLY A 58 -4.07 -8.73 9.93
C GLY A 58 -4.05 -10.19 9.48
N VAL A 59 -2.89 -10.72 9.09
CA VAL A 59 -2.68 -12.15 8.79
C VAL A 59 -1.48 -12.70 9.57
N ALA A 60 -1.36 -14.03 9.65
CA ALA A 60 -0.33 -14.64 10.48
C ALA A 60 1.05 -14.62 9.79
N THR A 61 1.09 -14.86 8.48
CA THR A 61 2.34 -15.03 7.73
C THR A 61 2.44 -14.17 6.47
N GLN A 62 3.67 -13.88 6.02
CA GLN A 62 3.92 -13.18 4.76
C GLN A 62 3.37 -13.94 3.54
N ASP A 63 3.17 -15.25 3.66
CA ASP A 63 2.54 -16.07 2.63
C ASP A 63 1.06 -15.74 2.42
N GLU A 64 0.35 -15.36 3.49
CA GLU A 64 -1.05 -14.90 3.48
C GLU A 64 -1.16 -13.38 3.25
N ALA A 65 -0.03 -12.67 3.33
CA ALA A 65 0.03 -11.23 3.11
C ALA A 65 0.14 -10.87 1.63
N LEU A 66 0.11 -9.57 1.35
CA LEU A 66 0.24 -9.05 -0.02
C LEU A 66 1.51 -9.57 -0.71
N ALA A 67 2.63 -9.66 0.01
CA ALA A 67 3.90 -10.11 -0.56
C ALA A 67 3.82 -11.56 -1.10
N GLY A 68 3.26 -12.49 -0.33
CA GLY A 68 3.08 -13.87 -0.76
C GLY A 68 2.21 -14.00 -2.01
N HIS A 69 1.04 -13.36 -2.00
CA HIS A 69 0.12 -13.41 -3.15
C HIS A 69 0.67 -12.73 -4.40
N LEU A 70 1.29 -11.55 -4.23
CA LEU A 70 1.91 -10.80 -5.32
C LEU A 70 3.03 -11.61 -5.97
N THR A 71 3.96 -12.15 -5.20
CA THR A 71 5.16 -12.79 -5.76
C THR A 71 4.87 -14.14 -6.39
N ARG A 72 4.04 -15.00 -5.77
CA ARG A 72 3.63 -16.28 -6.36
C ARG A 72 2.84 -16.07 -7.64
N THR A 73 1.91 -15.12 -7.65
CA THR A 73 1.11 -14.82 -8.84
C THR A 73 1.98 -14.22 -9.93
N LEU A 74 2.86 -13.26 -9.60
CA LEU A 74 3.73 -12.65 -10.60
C LEU A 74 4.67 -13.68 -11.24
N ALA A 75 5.25 -14.59 -10.45
CA ALA A 75 6.11 -15.64 -10.98
C ALA A 75 5.37 -16.54 -11.97
N ARG A 76 4.12 -16.90 -11.66
CA ARG A 76 3.26 -17.69 -12.55
C ARG A 76 2.84 -16.91 -13.80
N GLU A 77 2.33 -15.70 -13.66
CA GLU A 77 1.79 -14.93 -14.79
C GLU A 77 2.90 -14.44 -15.74
N ALA A 78 4.08 -14.09 -15.21
CA ALA A 78 5.21 -13.68 -16.02
C ALA A 78 6.06 -14.87 -16.52
N GLN A 79 5.85 -16.08 -16.00
CA GLN A 79 6.71 -17.26 -16.24
C GLN A 79 8.20 -16.95 -15.95
N ARG A 80 8.46 -16.28 -14.82
CA ARG A 80 9.78 -15.81 -14.42
C ARG A 80 10.07 -16.13 -12.96
N ARG A 81 11.36 -16.23 -12.63
CA ARG A 81 11.82 -16.37 -11.25
C ARG A 81 11.85 -15.01 -10.59
N VAL A 82 10.89 -14.76 -9.70
CA VAL A 82 10.79 -13.51 -8.96
C VAL A 82 11.72 -13.57 -7.76
N GLN A 83 12.76 -12.73 -7.77
CA GLN A 83 13.59 -12.44 -6.58
C GLN A 83 13.04 -11.18 -5.93
N TRP A 84 12.62 -11.25 -4.67
CA TRP A 84 11.88 -10.17 -4.04
C TRP A 84 12.45 -9.77 -2.68
N GLN A 85 12.18 -8.52 -2.30
CA GLN A 85 12.48 -7.96 -0.98
C GLN A 85 11.33 -7.05 -0.52
N LEU A 86 11.00 -7.11 0.77
CA LEU A 86 9.94 -6.34 1.44
C LEU A 86 10.55 -5.36 2.43
N ILE A 87 10.36 -4.08 2.15
CA ILE A 87 10.75 -2.93 2.97
C ILE A 87 9.48 -2.24 3.46
N ALA A 88 8.95 -2.72 4.59
CA ALA A 88 7.73 -2.16 5.14
C ALA A 88 7.78 -2.09 6.67
N LYS A 89 7.02 -1.17 7.25
CA LYS A 89 6.89 -1.06 8.70
C LYS A 89 5.53 -0.48 9.05
N SER A 90 4.92 -1.05 10.08
CA SER A 90 3.59 -0.64 10.53
C SER A 90 3.57 0.80 11.02
N GLY A 91 2.53 1.53 10.61
CA GLY A 91 2.27 2.89 11.06
C GLY A 91 3.18 3.96 10.46
N ILE A 92 3.95 3.66 9.42
CA ILE A 92 4.78 4.66 8.74
C ILE A 92 4.00 5.37 7.63
N THR A 93 4.26 6.66 7.47
CA THR A 93 3.83 7.48 6.31
C THR A 93 4.71 7.25 5.09
N THR A 94 4.31 7.79 3.93
CA THR A 94 5.13 7.74 2.71
C THR A 94 6.53 8.34 2.92
N ALA A 95 6.63 9.46 3.63
CA ALA A 95 7.92 10.11 3.90
C ALA A 95 8.84 9.24 4.78
N GLN A 96 8.25 8.55 5.78
CA GLN A 96 8.99 7.64 6.64
C GLN A 96 9.37 6.34 5.91
N ALA A 97 8.52 5.85 5.00
CA ALA A 97 8.86 4.72 4.13
C ALA A 97 10.09 5.01 3.24
N LEU A 98 10.19 6.23 2.70
CA LEU A 98 11.39 6.69 1.99
C LEU A 98 12.62 6.72 2.91
N ALA A 99 12.48 7.23 4.14
CA ALA A 99 13.59 7.22 5.10
C ALA A 99 14.05 5.79 5.43
N LEU A 100 13.10 4.87 5.66
CA LEU A 100 13.38 3.45 5.91
C LEU A 100 14.09 2.80 4.71
N ALA A 101 13.63 3.05 3.49
CA ALA A 101 14.26 2.51 2.29
C ALA A 101 15.71 3.02 2.12
N ARG A 102 15.95 4.30 2.43
CA ARG A 102 17.31 4.88 2.44
C ARG A 102 18.23 4.25 3.47
N GLU A 103 17.70 3.99 4.66
CA GLU A 103 18.45 3.36 5.75
C GLU A 103 18.85 1.92 5.40
N LEU A 104 17.88 1.13 4.91
CA LEU A 104 18.08 -0.28 4.64
C LEU A 104 18.88 -0.57 3.37
N ARG A 105 18.97 0.38 2.43
CA ARG A 105 19.71 0.23 1.16
C ARG A 105 19.35 -1.09 0.45
N PRO A 106 18.10 -1.22 -0.06
CA PRO A 106 17.61 -2.46 -0.64
C PRO A 106 18.43 -2.91 -1.84
N MET A 107 18.31 -4.20 -2.18
CA MET A 107 18.93 -4.74 -3.38
C MET A 107 18.38 -4.06 -4.64
N PRO A 108 19.19 -3.93 -5.72
CA PRO A 108 18.70 -3.43 -6.99
C PRO A 108 17.50 -4.23 -7.50
N ALA A 109 16.44 -3.53 -7.87
CA ALA A 109 15.19 -4.12 -8.35
C ALA A 109 14.86 -3.58 -9.74
N GLU A 110 14.18 -4.38 -10.56
CA GLU A 110 13.67 -3.90 -11.84
C GLU A 110 12.33 -3.18 -11.66
N ILE A 111 11.52 -3.63 -10.70
CA ILE A 111 10.18 -3.11 -10.44
C ILE A 111 10.03 -2.89 -8.95
N ALA A 112 9.39 -1.79 -8.56
CA ALA A 112 8.95 -1.57 -7.20
C ALA A 112 7.44 -1.51 -7.11
N VAL A 113 6.87 -2.11 -6.06
CA VAL A 113 5.46 -1.99 -5.69
C VAL A 113 5.38 -1.19 -4.39
N ALA A 114 4.61 -0.11 -4.38
CA ALA A 114 4.42 0.76 -3.23
C ALA A 114 2.98 0.66 -2.70
N VAL A 115 2.84 0.26 -1.43
CA VAL A 115 1.55 0.12 -0.74
C VAL A 115 1.56 1.05 0.47
N LEU A 116 1.14 2.30 0.24
CA LEU A 116 1.26 3.41 1.16
C LEU A 116 0.06 4.36 1.01
N GLY A 117 -0.27 5.10 2.06
CA GLY A 117 -1.13 6.28 1.94
C GLY A 117 -2.19 6.41 3.01
N VAL A 118 -2.58 5.32 3.68
CA VAL A 118 -3.57 5.38 4.77
C VAL A 118 -3.00 6.17 5.95
N ASN A 119 -1.74 5.95 6.29
CA ASN A 119 -1.07 6.72 7.36
C ASN A 119 -0.90 8.20 7.00
N ASP A 120 -0.66 8.54 5.72
CA ASP A 120 -0.65 9.95 5.27
C ASP A 120 -2.03 10.62 5.47
N VAL A 121 -3.11 9.88 5.27
CA VAL A 121 -4.50 10.36 5.52
C VAL A 121 -4.75 10.51 7.03
N ILE A 122 -4.32 9.55 7.85
CA ILE A 122 -4.43 9.61 9.31
C ILE A 122 -3.69 10.83 9.86
N ASP A 123 -2.48 11.09 9.36
CA ASP A 123 -1.64 12.23 9.75
C ASP A 123 -2.09 13.55 9.11
N GLN A 124 -3.20 13.54 8.36
CA GLN A 124 -3.78 14.71 7.69
C GLN A 124 -2.81 15.43 6.75
N VAL A 125 -1.91 14.68 6.12
CA VAL A 125 -1.05 15.19 5.04
C VAL A 125 -1.95 15.64 3.89
N ARG A 126 -1.73 16.84 3.34
CA ARG A 126 -2.55 17.32 2.21
C ARG A 126 -2.30 16.45 0.96
N PRO A 127 -3.31 16.20 0.09
CA PRO A 127 -3.15 15.39 -1.11
C PRO A 127 -1.97 15.82 -1.99
N SER A 128 -1.79 17.12 -2.21
CA SER A 128 -0.66 17.65 -2.99
C SER A 128 0.70 17.35 -2.37
N ARG A 129 0.80 17.39 -1.04
CA ARG A 129 2.02 17.04 -0.31
C ARG A 129 2.28 15.54 -0.33
N ALA A 130 1.23 14.72 -0.19
CA ALA A 130 1.34 13.27 -0.29
C ALA A 130 1.82 12.84 -1.70
N VAL A 131 1.32 13.48 -2.76
CA VAL A 131 1.84 13.27 -4.13
C VAL A 131 3.32 13.63 -4.22
N GLN A 132 3.76 14.77 -3.67
CA GLN A 132 5.19 15.12 -3.65
C GLN A 132 6.04 14.08 -2.91
N GLN A 133 5.54 13.54 -1.80
CA GLN A 133 6.26 12.51 -1.03
C GLN A 133 6.33 11.18 -1.78
N ARG A 134 5.26 10.79 -2.48
CA ARG A 134 5.25 9.59 -3.34
C ARG A 134 6.15 9.77 -4.56
N ALA A 135 6.18 10.97 -5.14
CA ALA A 135 7.11 11.33 -6.20
C ALA A 135 8.57 11.20 -5.72
N ALA A 136 8.90 11.77 -4.57
CA ALA A 136 10.24 11.66 -3.98
C ALA A 136 10.63 10.19 -3.69
N LEU A 137 9.68 9.36 -3.24
CA LEU A 137 9.90 7.92 -3.09
C LEU A 137 10.17 7.26 -4.44
N ALA A 138 9.32 7.49 -5.44
CA ALA A 138 9.48 6.91 -6.76
C ALA A 138 10.82 7.30 -7.40
N ASP A 139 11.15 8.59 -7.40
CA ASP A 139 12.40 9.11 -7.93
C ASP A 139 13.60 8.50 -7.19
N TRP A 140 13.55 8.36 -5.86
CA TRP A 140 14.63 7.72 -5.13
C TRP A 140 14.78 6.24 -5.49
N LEU A 141 13.68 5.49 -5.61
CA LEU A 141 13.70 4.08 -6.03
C LEU A 141 14.29 3.92 -7.44
N ARG A 142 13.92 4.80 -8.37
CA ARG A 142 14.44 4.85 -9.74
C ARG A 142 15.96 5.05 -9.77
N HIS A 143 16.46 6.04 -9.02
CA HIS A 143 17.87 6.44 -9.10
C HIS A 143 18.79 5.60 -8.21
N ALA A 144 18.36 5.27 -6.98
CA ALA A 144 19.21 4.61 -5.99
C ALA A 144 19.07 3.08 -6.00
N ALA A 145 17.89 2.54 -6.33
CA ALA A 145 17.63 1.10 -6.35
C ALA A 145 17.55 0.52 -7.78
N GLY A 146 17.84 1.33 -8.81
CA GLY A 146 17.86 0.89 -10.21
C GLY A 146 16.50 0.47 -10.77
N VAL A 147 15.41 0.83 -10.07
CA VAL A 147 14.04 0.48 -10.47
C VAL A 147 13.74 1.08 -11.83
N ARG A 148 13.16 0.28 -12.72
CA ARG A 148 12.70 0.70 -14.05
C ARG A 148 11.22 1.06 -14.10
N HIS A 149 10.44 0.72 -13.07
CA HIS A 149 9.05 1.12 -12.96
C HIS A 149 8.54 1.04 -11.52
N VAL A 150 7.79 2.05 -11.07
CA VAL A 150 7.17 2.04 -9.73
C VAL A 150 5.66 1.90 -9.86
N VAL A 151 5.09 0.86 -9.25
CA VAL A 151 3.66 0.56 -9.26
C VAL A 151 3.08 0.89 -7.89
N PHE A 152 2.19 1.87 -7.83
CA PHE A 152 1.46 2.22 -6.61
C PHE A 152 0.14 1.46 -6.55
N ALA A 153 -0.10 0.80 -5.42
CA ALA A 153 -1.42 0.30 -5.07
C ALA A 153 -2.36 1.48 -4.76
N PRO A 154 -3.67 1.34 -5.01
CA PRO A 154 -4.64 2.36 -4.67
C PRO A 154 -4.85 2.40 -3.16
N LEU A 155 -5.29 3.56 -2.65
CA LEU A 155 -5.76 3.63 -1.26
C LEU A 155 -7.06 2.83 -1.14
N PRO A 156 -7.25 2.09 -0.04
CA PRO A 156 -8.45 1.29 0.15
C PRO A 156 -9.69 2.20 0.33
N PRO A 157 -10.91 1.67 0.14
CA PRO A 157 -12.14 2.40 0.39
C PRO A 157 -12.39 2.60 1.89
N VAL A 158 -11.63 3.50 2.53
CA VAL A 158 -11.66 3.77 3.99
C VAL A 158 -13.06 4.09 4.54
N HIS A 159 -13.95 4.62 3.69
CA HIS A 159 -15.36 4.84 4.05
C HIS A 159 -16.13 3.56 4.41
N ARG A 160 -15.58 2.38 4.11
CA ARG A 160 -16.14 1.06 4.45
C ARG A 160 -15.51 0.42 5.68
N PHE A 161 -14.52 1.06 6.32
CA PHE A 161 -13.83 0.46 7.47
C PHE A 161 -14.80 0.35 8.67
N PRO A 162 -15.10 -0.88 9.14
CA PRO A 162 -16.11 -1.09 10.19
C PRO A 162 -15.78 -0.38 11.51
N ARG A 163 -14.48 -0.28 11.83
CA ARG A 163 -14.00 0.31 13.08
C ARG A 163 -14.20 1.83 13.18
N LEU A 164 -14.33 2.52 12.04
CA LEU A 164 -14.46 3.97 12.03
C LEU A 164 -15.93 4.37 12.30
N PRO A 165 -16.23 5.13 13.36
CA PRO A 165 -17.58 5.65 13.59
C PRO A 165 -17.90 6.81 12.64
N GLN A 166 -19.19 7.13 12.47
CA GLN A 166 -19.59 8.39 11.84
C GLN A 166 -19.52 9.55 12.85
N PRO A 167 -19.09 10.76 12.46
CA PRO A 167 -18.74 11.19 11.10
C PRO A 167 -17.29 10.90 10.66
N LEU A 168 -16.40 10.43 11.55
CA LEU A 168 -14.98 10.19 11.23
C LEU A 168 -14.78 9.34 9.97
N ARG A 169 -15.54 8.24 9.82
CA ARG A 169 -15.47 7.35 8.66
C ARG A 169 -15.75 8.06 7.34
N HIS A 170 -16.76 8.94 7.32
CA HIS A 170 -17.06 9.74 6.13
C HIS A 170 -15.91 10.69 5.78
N VAL A 171 -15.36 11.37 6.78
CA VAL A 171 -14.25 12.33 6.59
C VAL A 171 -13.01 11.60 6.07
N MET A 172 -12.55 10.56 6.76
CA MET A 172 -11.38 9.78 6.34
C MET A 172 -11.59 9.13 4.97
N GLY A 173 -12.79 8.64 4.69
CA GLY A 173 -13.14 8.09 3.39
C GLY A 173 -13.09 9.10 2.25
N ALA A 174 -13.47 10.35 2.50
CA ALA A 174 -13.35 11.42 1.51
C ALA A 174 -11.89 11.84 1.29
N GLU A 175 -11.08 11.93 2.36
CA GLU A 175 -9.65 12.23 2.24
C GLU A 175 -8.90 11.12 1.50
N ALA A 176 -9.18 9.84 1.81
CA ALA A 176 -8.56 8.72 1.11
C ALA A 176 -8.84 8.75 -0.40
N ARG A 177 -10.09 9.02 -0.81
CA ARG A 177 -10.42 9.20 -2.23
C ARG A 177 -9.68 10.37 -2.86
N ALA A 178 -9.62 11.52 -2.18
CA ALA A 178 -8.91 12.70 -2.69
C ALA A 178 -7.40 12.42 -2.87
N HIS A 179 -6.79 11.66 -1.96
CA HIS A 179 -5.40 11.21 -2.08
C HIS A 179 -5.21 10.25 -3.25
N ASP A 180 -6.11 9.29 -3.42
CA ASP A 180 -6.04 8.29 -4.48
C ASP A 180 -6.21 8.92 -5.87
N GLU A 181 -7.20 9.79 -6.04
CA GLU A 181 -7.42 10.52 -7.28
C GLU A 181 -6.26 11.45 -7.63
N ALA A 182 -5.70 12.15 -6.63
CA ALA A 182 -4.52 12.98 -6.85
C ALA A 182 -3.31 12.15 -7.28
N MET A 183 -3.15 10.96 -6.70
CA MET A 183 -2.11 10.02 -7.08
C MET A 183 -2.30 9.50 -8.51
N ALA A 184 -3.52 9.09 -8.88
CA ALA A 184 -3.85 8.63 -10.22
C ALA A 184 -3.56 9.72 -11.27
N ARG A 185 -3.99 10.97 -11.02
CA ARG A 185 -3.71 12.11 -11.90
C ARG A 185 -2.21 12.35 -12.08
N TRP A 186 -1.43 12.28 -11.00
CA TRP A 186 0.03 12.46 -11.09
C TRP A 186 0.70 11.29 -11.82
N ALA A 187 0.34 10.05 -11.52
CA ALA A 187 0.89 8.88 -12.19
C ALA A 187 0.64 8.91 -13.71
N ALA A 188 -0.52 9.40 -14.15
CA ALA A 188 -0.84 9.58 -15.57
C ALA A 188 0.05 10.60 -16.31
N THR A 189 0.85 11.40 -15.60
CA THR A 189 1.82 12.33 -16.20
C THR A 189 3.22 11.73 -16.38
N ARG A 190 3.40 10.44 -16.07
CA ARG A 190 4.69 9.76 -16.03
C ARG A 190 4.64 8.41 -16.74
N ASP A 191 5.69 8.09 -17.48
CA ASP A 191 5.84 6.79 -18.14
C ASP A 191 6.52 5.73 -17.27
N ASP A 192 7.12 6.15 -16.15
CA ASP A 192 7.90 5.29 -15.25
C ASP A 192 7.18 4.97 -13.92
N VAL A 193 5.92 5.40 -13.80
CA VAL A 193 5.09 5.19 -12.63
C VAL A 193 3.68 4.78 -13.05
N SER A 194 3.10 3.82 -12.33
CA SER A 194 1.70 3.45 -12.49
C SER A 194 0.94 3.59 -11.18
N HIS A 195 -0.32 4.00 -11.26
CA HIS A 195 -1.31 3.81 -10.21
C HIS A 195 -2.32 2.79 -10.72
N VAL A 196 -2.46 1.66 -10.01
CA VAL A 196 -3.28 0.54 -10.48
C VAL A 196 -4.66 0.63 -9.84
N PRO A 197 -5.73 0.91 -10.57
CA PRO A 197 -7.08 0.86 -10.01
C PRO A 197 -7.44 -0.59 -9.68
N ILE A 198 -7.75 -0.86 -8.41
CA ILE A 198 -8.17 -2.17 -7.91
C ILE A 198 -9.52 -1.98 -7.24
N ALA A 199 -10.56 -2.55 -7.83
CA ALA A 199 -11.88 -2.57 -7.23
C ALA A 199 -11.90 -3.58 -6.08
N LEU A 200 -11.83 -3.08 -4.84
CA LEU A 200 -11.94 -3.90 -3.64
C LEU A 200 -13.36 -3.79 -3.10
N ASP A 201 -14.08 -4.92 -3.10
CA ASP A 201 -15.35 -5.01 -2.39
C ASP A 201 -15.08 -5.33 -0.92
N LEU A 202 -14.96 -4.28 -0.09
CA LEU A 202 -14.72 -4.43 1.35
C LEU A 202 -16.03 -4.56 2.12
N GLY A 203 -16.20 -5.70 2.77
CA GLY A 203 -17.19 -5.99 3.82
C GLY A 203 -16.51 -6.24 5.17
N VAL A 204 -17.29 -6.47 6.23
CA VAL A 204 -16.77 -6.69 7.59
C VAL A 204 -15.93 -7.97 7.64
N GLU A 205 -16.39 -9.01 6.95
CA GLU A 205 -15.77 -10.31 6.77
C GLU A 205 -14.41 -10.27 6.05
N HIS A 206 -14.11 -9.16 5.36
CA HIS A 206 -12.87 -8.95 4.63
C HIS A 206 -11.79 -8.24 5.48
N MET A 207 -12.12 -7.85 6.71
CA MET A 207 -11.21 -7.12 7.60
C MET A 207 -10.61 -8.05 8.66
N ALA A 208 -9.42 -7.70 9.15
CA ALA A 208 -8.83 -8.33 10.32
C ALA A 208 -9.68 -8.08 11.58
N SER A 209 -9.33 -8.76 12.68
CA SER A 209 -10.05 -8.68 13.95
C SER A 209 -10.08 -7.27 14.58
N ASP A 210 -9.24 -6.34 14.11
CA ASP A 210 -9.28 -4.95 14.52
C ASP A 210 -10.31 -4.11 13.75
N GLY A 211 -10.90 -4.63 12.67
CA GLY A 211 -11.86 -3.91 11.81
C GLY A 211 -11.26 -2.72 11.05
N PHE A 212 -9.93 -2.65 10.95
CA PHE A 212 -9.19 -1.56 10.29
C PHE A 212 -8.18 -2.08 9.27
N HIS A 213 -7.42 -3.12 9.61
CA HIS A 213 -6.47 -3.71 8.66
C HIS A 213 -7.16 -4.75 7.76
N PRO A 214 -6.63 -4.94 6.53
CA PRO A 214 -7.15 -5.96 5.62
C PRO A 214 -6.96 -7.38 6.18
N GLY A 215 -7.93 -8.26 5.92
CA GLY A 215 -7.74 -9.70 6.03
C GLY A 215 -7.10 -10.30 4.77
N GLU A 216 -6.78 -11.60 4.82
CA GLU A 216 -6.18 -12.35 3.71
C GLU A 216 -6.91 -12.17 2.35
N PRO A 217 -8.25 -12.17 2.26
CA PRO A 217 -8.92 -12.06 0.97
C PRO A 217 -8.61 -10.76 0.24
N VAL A 218 -8.41 -9.68 0.98
CA VAL A 218 -8.06 -8.35 0.44
C VAL A 218 -6.61 -8.33 0.00
N TYR A 219 -5.70 -8.94 0.77
CA TYR A 219 -4.30 -9.09 0.39
C TYR A 219 -4.14 -9.92 -0.88
N ARG A 220 -4.88 -11.03 -0.98
CA ARG A 220 -4.96 -11.85 -2.18
C ARG A 220 -5.43 -11.06 -3.38
N ALA A 221 -6.61 -10.43 -3.30
CA ALA A 221 -7.18 -9.67 -4.41
C ALA A 221 -6.24 -8.55 -4.88
N THR A 222 -5.64 -7.82 -3.95
CA THR A 222 -4.70 -6.73 -4.25
C THR A 222 -3.41 -7.25 -4.86
N GLY A 223 -2.79 -8.27 -4.24
CA GLY A 223 -1.54 -8.87 -4.70
C GLY A 223 -1.67 -9.47 -6.09
N GLU A 224 -2.74 -10.22 -6.35
CA GLU A 224 -3.00 -10.83 -7.66
C GLU A 224 -3.30 -9.79 -8.75
N ALA A 225 -4.02 -8.70 -8.43
CA ALA A 225 -4.27 -7.62 -9.38
C ALA A 225 -2.98 -6.89 -9.77
N LEU A 226 -2.14 -6.56 -8.79
CA LEU A 226 -0.82 -5.94 -9.04
C LEU A 226 0.10 -6.87 -9.82
N ALA A 227 0.14 -8.16 -9.48
CA ALA A 227 0.93 -9.16 -10.19
C ALA A 227 0.55 -9.24 -11.68
N ARG A 228 -0.75 -9.35 -11.98
CA ARG A 228 -1.26 -9.41 -13.36
C ARG A 228 -0.97 -8.11 -14.11
N TYR A 229 -1.11 -6.96 -13.47
CA TYR A 229 -0.74 -5.68 -14.08
C TYR A 229 0.73 -5.67 -14.49
N ILE A 230 1.63 -6.06 -13.59
CA ILE A 230 3.06 -6.11 -13.85
C ILE A 230 3.37 -7.08 -14.99
N ALA A 231 2.87 -8.31 -14.91
CA ALA A 231 3.12 -9.34 -15.90
C ALA A 231 2.68 -8.91 -17.32
N THR A 232 1.50 -8.29 -17.43
CA THR A 232 0.92 -7.93 -18.73
C THR A 232 1.46 -6.63 -19.32
N ARG A 233 1.81 -5.65 -18.47
CA ARG A 233 2.17 -4.30 -18.94
C ARG A 233 3.67 -3.99 -18.88
N LEU A 234 4.40 -4.60 -17.95
CA LEU A 234 5.79 -4.22 -17.65
C LEU A 234 6.78 -5.34 -17.98
N THR A 235 6.32 -6.58 -18.00
CA THR A 235 7.13 -7.76 -18.38
C THR A 235 6.38 -8.67 -19.35
N PRO A 236 5.87 -8.15 -20.48
CA PRO A 236 5.18 -8.99 -21.45
C PRO A 236 6.11 -10.12 -21.92
N PRO A 237 5.59 -11.33 -22.16
CA PRO A 237 6.37 -12.38 -22.79
C PRO A 237 6.87 -11.89 -24.14
N ALA A 238 8.11 -12.26 -24.47
CA ALA A 238 8.74 -11.98 -25.76
C ALA A 238 8.00 -12.67 -26.91
#